data_AF-A0A1F0J047-F1
#
_entry.id   AF-A0A1F0J047-F1
#
_cell.length_a   1.000
_cell.length_b   1.000
_cell.length_c   1.000
_cell.angle_alpha   90.00
_cell.angle_beta   90.00
_cell.angle_gamma   90.00
#
_symmetry.space_group_name_H-M   'P 1'
#
loop_
_entity.id
_entity.type
_entity.pdbx_description
1 polymer ?
#
loop_
_entity_poly.entity_id
_entity_poly.type
_entity_poly.pdbx_seq_one_letter_code
_entity_poly.pdbx_strand_id
1 'polypeptide(L)'
;MSNLENANVKSAEERKRAEMHRTYGMWYKEGATASDLVSWCDARIAVYSEWIKNCTELKHSSQAQLLSGMSKEALEAALAALNAQ
;
A
#
# COMPACT_ATOMS: atom_id res chain seq x y z
N MET A 1 16.06 27.70 25.11
CA MET A 1 16.51 27.54 23.73
C MET A 1 16.10 28.76 22.94
N SER A 2 17.00 29.29 22.13
CA SER A 2 16.73 30.46 21.28
C SER A 2 15.79 30.11 20.12
N ASN A 3 15.12 31.11 19.55
CA ASN A 3 14.24 30.91 18.39
C ASN A 3 14.96 30.29 17.19
N LEU A 4 16.27 30.50 17.08
CA LEU A 4 17.11 29.98 16.00
C LEU A 4 17.38 28.47 16.16
N GLU A 5 17.61 28.01 17.39
CA GLU A 5 17.81 26.59 17.71
C GLU A 5 16.54 25.77 17.42
N ASN A 6 15.38 26.29 17.81
CA ASN A 6 14.09 25.65 17.54
C ASN A 6 13.79 25.52 16.04
N ALA A 7 14.10 26.56 15.25
CA ALA A 7 13.92 26.53 13.80
C ALA A 7 14.82 25.46 13.14
N ASN A 8 16.06 25.33 13.61
CA ASN A 8 17.00 24.35 13.09
C ASN A 8 16.56 22.91 13.39
N VAL A 9 16.11 22.63 14.61
CA VAL A 9 15.58 21.31 15.01
C VAL A 9 14.38 20.91 14.16
N LYS A 10 13.41 21.82 14.00
CA LYS A 10 12.23 21.57 13.16
C LYS A 10 12.61 21.24 11.71
N SER A 11 13.59 21.95 11.15
CA SER A 11 14.08 21.69 9.79
C SER A 11 14.76 20.32 9.63
N ALA A 12 15.37 19.80 10.70
CA ALA A 12 16.02 18.50 10.70
C ALA A 12 15.00 17.35 10.78
N GLU A 13 13.97 17.52 11.61
CA GLU A 13 12.84 16.58 11.71
C GLU A 13 12.07 16.47 10.39
N GLU A 14 11.82 17.59 9.71
CA GLU A 14 11.14 17.61 8.41
C GLU A 14 11.95 16.87 7.33
N ARG A 15 13.28 17.03 7.32
CA ARG A 15 14.16 16.28 6.42
C ARG A 15 14.14 14.78 6.70
N LYS A 16 14.22 14.38 7.97
CA LYS A 16 14.16 12.96 8.36
C LYS A 16 12.79 12.35 8.03
N ARG A 17 11.70 13.11 8.18
CA ARG A 17 10.37 12.69 7.74
C ARG A 17 10.31 12.45 6.24
N ALA A 18 10.85 13.38 5.45
CA ALA A 18 10.87 13.26 4.00
C ALA A 18 11.70 12.05 3.54
N GLU A 19 12.86 11.81 4.16
CA GLU A 19 13.71 10.66 3.86
C GLU A 19 13.02 9.33 4.19
N MET A 20 12.42 9.21 5.38
CA MET A 20 11.68 8.01 5.76
C MET A 20 10.50 7.72 4.82
N HIS A 21 9.72 8.76 4.49
CA HIS A 21 8.64 8.63 3.51
C HIS A 21 9.16 8.20 2.13
N ARG A 22 10.30 8.73 1.69
CA ARG A 22 10.91 8.36 0.42
C ARG A 22 11.38 6.90 0.43
N THR A 23 12.05 6.46 1.50
CA THR A 23 12.67 5.14 1.57
C THR A 23 11.66 4.03 1.82
N TYR A 24 10.71 4.24 2.73
CA TYR A 24 9.80 3.21 3.21
C TYR A 24 8.33 3.48 2.85
N GLY A 25 8.05 4.58 2.15
CA GLY A 25 6.67 5.01 1.85
C GLY A 25 5.93 5.60 3.05
N MET A 26 6.54 5.58 4.24
CA MET A 26 5.88 5.96 5.49
C MET A 26 6.87 6.54 6.49
N TRP A 27 6.35 7.38 7.37
CA TRP A 27 7.07 7.91 8.52
C TRP A 27 6.35 7.57 9.82
N TYR A 28 7.12 7.34 10.88
CA TYR A 28 6.64 7.19 12.26
C TYR A 28 7.25 8.28 13.15
N LYS A 29 6.75 8.45 14.38
CA LYS A 29 7.11 9.56 15.27
C LYS A 29 8.62 9.72 15.49
N GLU A 30 9.03 10.97 15.72
CA GLU A 30 10.41 11.27 16.12
C GLU A 30 10.72 10.68 17.50
N GLY A 31 11.97 10.26 17.71
CA GLY A 31 12.41 9.65 18.97
C GLY A 31 11.85 8.24 19.25
N ALA A 32 11.22 7.59 18.26
CA ALA A 32 10.79 6.20 18.40
C ALA A 32 11.98 5.27 18.69
N THR A 33 11.81 4.38 19.66
CA THR A 33 12.78 3.31 19.92
C THR A 33 12.68 2.23 18.84
N ALA A 34 13.69 1.37 18.75
CA ALA A 34 13.62 0.20 17.87
C ALA A 34 12.41 -0.69 18.21
N SER A 35 12.08 -0.84 19.50
CA SER A 35 10.91 -1.61 19.95
C SER A 35 9.59 -0.99 19.45
N ASP A 36 9.45 0.34 19.57
CA ASP A 36 8.26 1.05 19.05
C ASP A 36 8.07 0.81 17.55
N LEU A 37 9.16 0.88 16.78
CA LEU A 37 9.13 0.69 15.33
C LEU A 37 8.78 -0.74 14.94
N VAL A 38 9.36 -1.74 15.61
CA VAL A 38 9.04 -3.15 15.35
C VAL A 38 7.56 -3.42 15.61
N SER A 39 7.03 -3.04 16.78
CA SER A 39 5.61 -3.24 17.10
C SER A 39 4.68 -2.48 16.15
N TRP A 40 5.06 -1.26 15.74
CA TRP A 40 4.27 -0.50 14.77
C TRP A 40 4.26 -1.15 13.39
N CYS A 41 5.41 -1.66 12.93
CA CYS A 41 5.52 -2.40 11.68
C CYS A 41 4.67 -3.68 11.73
N ASP A 42 4.72 -4.47 12.79
CA ASP A 42 3.90 -5.69 12.94
C ASP A 42 2.40 -5.39 12.81
N ALA A 43 1.92 -4.34 13.50
CA ALA A 43 0.54 -3.91 13.41
C ALA A 43 0.14 -3.47 11.99
N ARG A 44 1.03 -2.74 11.29
CA ARG A 44 0.79 -2.31 9.91
C ARG A 44 0.78 -3.49 8.94
N ILE A 45 1.71 -4.43 9.09
CA ILE A 45 1.79 -5.64 8.28
C ILE A 45 0.49 -6.44 8.42
N ALA A 46 -0.04 -6.60 9.63
CA ALA A 46 -1.32 -7.27 9.86
C ALA A 46 -2.49 -6.58 9.12
N VAL A 47 -2.59 -5.25 9.22
CA VAL A 47 -3.63 -4.48 8.51
C VAL A 47 -3.50 -4.62 7.00
N TYR A 48 -2.30 -4.47 6.45
CA TYR A 48 -2.08 -4.55 5.01
C TYR A 48 -2.32 -5.96 4.47
N SER A 49 -1.98 -6.99 5.24
CA SER A 49 -2.25 -8.38 4.86
C SER A 49 -3.76 -8.64 4.73
N GLU A 50 -4.55 -8.15 5.69
CA GLU A 50 -6.01 -8.26 5.63
C GLU A 50 -6.58 -7.44 4.46
N TRP A 51 -6.08 -6.23 4.22
CA TRP A 51 -6.49 -5.43 3.07
C TRP A 51 -6.18 -6.08 1.72
N ILE A 52 -4.99 -6.67 1.56
CA ILE A 52 -4.61 -7.38 0.34
C ILE A 52 -5.56 -8.57 0.11
N LYS A 53 -5.86 -9.33 1.16
CA LYS A 53 -6.84 -10.43 1.09
C LYS A 53 -8.21 -9.92 0.64
N ASN A 54 -8.74 -8.88 1.28
CA ASN A 54 -10.05 -8.32 0.94
C ASN A 54 -10.11 -7.78 -0.49
N CYS A 55 -9.06 -7.09 -0.95
CA CYS A 55 -8.97 -6.63 -2.33
C CYS A 55 -8.93 -7.78 -3.34
N THR A 56 -8.24 -8.88 -2.99
CA THR A 56 -8.19 -10.10 -3.82
C THR A 56 -9.57 -10.73 -3.94
N GLU A 57 -10.29 -10.87 -2.83
CA GLU A 57 -11.66 -11.40 -2.80
C GLU A 57 -12.64 -10.51 -3.60
N LEU A 58 -12.58 -9.20 -3.39
CA LEU A 58 -13.41 -8.23 -4.12
C LEU A 58 -13.14 -8.29 -5.64
N LYS A 59 -11.87 -8.37 -6.05
CA LYS A 59 -11.49 -8.51 -7.45
C LYS A 59 -12.09 -9.77 -8.05
N HIS A 60 -11.93 -10.92 -7.40
CA HIS A 60 -12.47 -12.19 -7.91
C HIS A 60 -14.00 -12.17 -8.02
N SER A 61 -14.69 -11.65 -7.00
CA SER A 61 -16.15 -11.52 -7.02
C SER A 61 -16.61 -10.61 -8.18
N SER A 62 -15.94 -9.48 -8.37
CA SER A 62 -16.26 -8.54 -9.45
C SER A 62 -15.98 -9.12 -10.84
N GLN A 63 -14.90 -9.90 -10.98
CA GLN A 63 -14.59 -10.61 -12.23
C GLN A 63 -15.66 -11.65 -12.56
N ALA A 64 -16.13 -12.42 -11.56
CA ALA A 64 -17.21 -13.37 -11.78
C ALA A 64 -18.51 -12.68 -12.23
N GLN A 65 -18.84 -11.52 -11.64
CA GLN A 65 -19.99 -10.71 -12.07
C GLN A 65 -19.83 -10.16 -13.49
N LEU A 66 -18.63 -9.72 -13.86
CA LEU A 66 -18.38 -9.21 -15.21
C LEU A 66 -18.57 -10.31 -16.27
N LEU A 67 -18.14 -11.53 -15.96
CA LEU A 67 -18.21 -12.67 -16.88
C LEU A 67 -19.56 -13.39 -16.85
N SER A 68 -20.37 -13.25 -15.79
CA SER A 68 -21.65 -13.98 -15.66
C SER A 68 -22.70 -13.59 -16.70
N GLY A 69 -22.57 -12.41 -17.32
CA GLY A 69 -23.41 -11.96 -18.42
C GLY A 69 -22.95 -12.42 -19.81
N MET A 70 -21.80 -13.08 -19.92
CA MET A 70 -21.25 -13.52 -21.20
C MET A 70 -21.60 -14.98 -21.48
N SER A 71 -21.98 -15.28 -22.72
CA SER A 71 -22.14 -16.68 -23.13
C SER A 71 -20.78 -17.36 -23.25
N LYS A 72 -20.77 -18.69 -23.10
CA LYS A 72 -19.55 -19.49 -23.26
C LYS A 72 -18.93 -19.28 -24.65
N GLU A 73 -19.76 -19.19 -25.67
CA GLU A 73 -19.35 -19.00 -27.06
C GLU A 73 -18.68 -17.64 -27.27
N ALA A 74 -19.21 -16.58 -26.64
CA ALA A 74 -18.60 -15.25 -26.68
C ALA A 74 -17.22 -15.22 -26.00
N LEU A 75 -17.07 -15.94 -24.89
CA LEU A 75 -15.80 -16.07 -24.18
C LEU A 75 -14.78 -16.87 -24.99
N GLU A 76 -15.18 -17.98 -25.60
CA GLU A 76 -14.32 -18.81 -26.45
C GLU A 76 -13.88 -18.05 -27.72
N ALA A 77 -14.78 -17.29 -28.34
CA ALA A 77 -14.46 -16.45 -29.49
C ALA A 77 -13.45 -15.34 -29.14
N ALA A 78 -13.62 -14.67 -28.00
CA ALA A 78 -12.68 -13.67 -27.51
C ALA A 78 -11.30 -14.28 -27.21
N LEU A 79 -11.26 -15.46 -26.60
CA LEU A 79 -10.03 -16.19 -26.32
C LEU A 79 -9.30 -16.61 -27.61
N ALA A 80 -10.04 -17.12 -28.60
CA ALA A 80 -9.49 -17.50 -29.89
C ALA A 80 -8.88 -16.29 -30.64
N ALA A 81 -9.56 -15.13 -30.60
CA ALA A 81 -9.06 -13.90 -31.21
C ALA A 81 -7.75 -13.39 -30.58
N LEU A 82 -7.61 -13.52 -29.25
CA LEU A 82 -6.37 -13.16 -28.54
C LEU A 82 -5.20 -14.10 -28.86
N ASN A 83 -5.46 -15.40 -28.99
CA ASN A 83 -4.42 -16.39 -29.32
C ASN A 83 -3.97 -16.36 -30.79
N ALA A 84 -4.68 -15.64 -31.65
CA ALA A 84 -4.36 -15.49 -33.07
C ALA A 84 -3.49 -14.25 -33.37
N GLN A 85 -3.15 -13.46 -32.36
CA GLN A 85 -2.21 -12.33 -32.43
C GLN A 85 -0.78 -12.76 -32.06
#